data_AF-A0A7X5EBU3-F1
#
_entry.id   AF-A0A7X5EBU3-F1
#
_cell.length_a   1.000
_cell.length_b   1.000
_cell.length_c   1.000
_cell.angle_alpha   90.00
_cell.angle_beta   90.00
_cell.angle_gamma   90.00
#
_symmetry.space_group_name_H-M   'P 1'
#
loop_
_entity.id
_entity.type
_entity.pdbx_description
1 polymer ?
#
loop_
_entity_poly.entity_id
_entity_poly.type
_entity_poly.pdbx_seq_one_letter_code
_entity_poly.pdbx_strand_id
1 'polypeptide(L)'
;MSDYDNAIFRLATETEPEPEDYTGEDGLLYCGSCRQPKEAYFTEGKGLFGRDRHPKECDCQRKRREKQEAADRERKHRDTVEELKRRGFSNTAMRQWTFEN
;
A
#
# COMPACT_ATOMS: atom_id res chain seq x y z
N MET A 1 -15.87 24.01 1.21
CA MET A 1 -15.40 22.68 0.77
C MET A 1 -16.54 22.05 0.01
N SER A 2 -16.27 21.50 -1.18
CA SER A 2 -17.33 20.95 -2.05
C SER A 2 -17.88 19.65 -1.47
N ASP A 3 -19.16 19.35 -1.68
CA ASP A 3 -19.78 18.08 -1.29
C ASP A 3 -19.05 16.87 -1.92
N TYR A 4 -18.42 17.09 -3.08
CA TYR A 4 -17.61 16.11 -3.79
C TYR A 4 -16.34 15.72 -3.02
N ASP A 5 -15.65 16.69 -2.41
CA ASP A 5 -14.44 16.44 -1.61
C ASP A 5 -14.77 15.58 -0.38
N ASN A 6 -15.96 15.79 0.19
CA ASN A 6 -16.46 15.01 1.32
C ASN A 6 -16.79 13.56 0.90
N ALA A 7 -17.38 13.36 -0.28
CA ALA A 7 -17.70 12.04 -0.80
C ALA A 7 -16.45 11.19 -1.11
N ILE A 8 -15.44 11.78 -1.75
CA ILE A 8 -14.16 11.09 -2.04
C ILE A 8 -13.46 10.72 -0.74
N PHE A 9 -13.44 11.61 0.25
CA PHE A 9 -12.85 11.31 1.54
C PHE A 9 -13.58 10.18 2.28
N ARG A 10 -14.93 10.14 2.23
CA ARG A 10 -15.72 9.04 2.84
C ARG A 10 -15.35 7.69 2.24
N LEU A 11 -15.29 7.61 0.92
CA LEU A 11 -14.90 6.39 0.19
C LEU A 11 -13.45 5.97 0.51
N ALA A 12 -12.53 6.94 0.61
CA ALA A 12 -11.13 6.65 0.89
C ALA A 12 -10.86 6.30 2.37
N THR A 13 -11.78 6.61 3.28
CA THR A 13 -11.61 6.39 4.73
C THR A 13 -12.53 5.35 5.34
N GLU A 14 -13.42 4.75 4.56
CA GLU A 14 -14.17 3.56 4.97
C GLU A 14 -13.31 2.32 4.75
N THR A 15 -13.00 1.62 5.84
CA THR A 15 -12.47 0.26 5.76
C THR A 15 -13.66 -0.66 5.51
N GLU A 16 -13.74 -1.28 4.33
CA GLU A 16 -14.74 -2.32 4.09
C GLU A 16 -14.45 -3.52 5.01
N PRO A 17 -15.39 -3.93 5.87
CA PRO A 17 -15.20 -5.07 6.74
C PRO A 17 -15.17 -6.36 5.90
N GLU A 18 -14.10 -7.13 6.04
CA GLU A 18 -14.02 -8.48 5.48
C GLU A 18 -14.82 -9.46 6.36
N PRO A 19 -15.32 -10.59 5.83
CA PRO A 19 -16.18 -11.50 6.60
C PRO A 19 -15.49 -12.11 7.83
N GLU A 20 -14.15 -12.19 7.85
CA GLU A 20 -13.39 -12.63 9.03
C GLU A 20 -13.14 -11.51 10.06
N ASP A 21 -13.37 -10.25 9.71
CA ASP A 21 -13.12 -9.13 10.61
C ASP A 21 -14.15 -9.06 11.73
N TYR A 22 -13.73 -8.48 12.86
CA TYR A 22 -14.59 -8.30 14.02
C TYR A 22 -14.39 -6.93 14.65
N THR A 23 -15.43 -6.40 15.30
CA THR A 23 -15.34 -5.15 16.07
C THR A 23 -14.90 -5.47 17.49
N GLY A 24 -13.87 -4.78 17.99
CA GLY A 24 -13.38 -4.92 19.36
C GLY A 24 -14.27 -4.21 20.39
N GLU A 25 -14.00 -4.45 21.67
CA GLU A 25 -14.68 -3.76 22.79
C GLU A 25 -14.42 -2.24 22.79
N ASP A 26 -13.29 -1.83 22.21
CA ASP A 26 -12.89 -0.45 21.98
C ASP A 26 -13.64 0.22 20.82
N GLY A 27 -14.50 -0.50 20.08
CA GLY A 27 -15.27 0.03 18.96
C GLY A 27 -14.46 0.20 17.65
N LEU A 28 -13.23 -0.32 17.59
CA LEU A 28 -12.41 -0.35 16.38
C LEU A 28 -12.62 -1.66 15.59
N LEU A 29 -12.46 -1.60 14.27
CA LEU A 29 -12.43 -2.80 13.43
C LEU A 29 -11.08 -3.52 13.55
N TYR A 30 -11.11 -4.83 13.75
CA TYR A 30 -9.93 -5.70 13.83
C TYR A 30 -9.90 -6.69 12.68
N CYS A 31 -8.69 -6.97 12.20
CA CYS A 31 -8.47 -7.98 11.18
C CYS A 31 -8.68 -9.40 11.75
N GLY A 32 -9.51 -10.21 11.09
CA GLY A 32 -9.72 -11.61 11.47
C GLY A 32 -8.46 -12.48 11.44
N SER A 33 -7.53 -12.18 10.54
CA SER A 33 -6.31 -12.97 10.33
C SER A 33 -5.18 -12.61 11.31
N CYS A 34 -4.79 -11.33 11.38
CA CYS A 34 -3.67 -10.90 12.22
C CYS A 34 -4.08 -10.33 13.58
N ARG A 35 -5.40 -10.20 13.86
CA ARG A 35 -5.96 -9.65 15.10
C ARG A 35 -5.44 -8.27 15.49
N GLN A 36 -4.97 -7.52 14.49
CA GLN A 36 -4.57 -6.13 14.68
C GLN A 36 -5.69 -5.18 14.26
N PRO A 37 -5.75 -3.99 14.86
CA PRO A 37 -6.73 -3.00 14.50
C PRO A 37 -6.48 -2.50 13.06
N LYS A 38 -7.54 -2.55 12.25
CA LYS A 38 -7.63 -1.95 10.91
C LYS A 38 -8.04 -0.47 10.96
N GLU A 39 -8.38 0.02 12.15
CA GLU A 39 -8.76 1.41 12.38
C GLU A 39 -7.99 1.98 13.58
N ALA A 40 -7.90 3.30 13.64
CA ALA A 40 -7.37 4.00 14.81
C ALA A 40 -8.16 5.29 15.04
N TYR A 41 -8.26 5.68 16.31
CA TYR A 41 -8.79 6.99 16.66
C TYR A 41 -7.83 8.11 16.27
N PHE A 42 -8.39 9.23 15.81
CA PHE A 42 -7.66 10.49 15.76
C PHE A 42 -7.30 10.95 17.18
N THR A 43 -6.25 11.76 17.29
CA THR A 43 -5.96 12.45 18.56
C THR A 43 -7.13 13.37 18.93
N GLU A 44 -7.41 13.48 20.23
CA GLU A 44 -8.52 14.31 20.75
C GLU A 44 -8.57 15.70 20.11
N GLY A 45 -9.77 16.10 19.67
CA GLY A 45 -9.99 17.40 19.01
C GLY A 45 -9.53 17.50 17.55
N LYS A 46 -9.00 16.42 16.94
CA LYS A 46 -8.54 16.40 15.53
C LYS A 46 -9.35 15.47 14.61
N GLY A 47 -10.64 15.28 14.91
CA GLY A 47 -11.53 14.57 14.01
C GLY A 47 -11.55 15.22 12.63
N LEU A 48 -11.46 14.42 11.57
CA LEU A 48 -11.51 14.91 10.19
C LEU A 48 -12.93 14.66 9.64
N PHE A 49 -13.57 15.70 9.10
CA PHE A 49 -14.91 15.59 8.48
C PHE A 49 -15.99 14.94 9.36
N GLY A 50 -15.94 15.18 10.67
CA GLY A 50 -16.90 14.60 11.62
C GLY A 50 -16.64 13.12 11.94
N ARG A 51 -15.52 12.55 11.49
CA ARG A 51 -15.05 11.21 11.87
C ARG A 51 -13.99 11.30 12.96
N ASP A 52 -14.13 10.45 13.95
CA ASP A 52 -13.20 10.26 15.06
C ASP A 52 -12.18 9.14 14.80
N ARG A 53 -12.38 8.35 13.75
CA ARG A 53 -11.55 7.20 13.36
C ARG A 53 -11.04 7.33 11.93
N HIS A 54 -9.88 6.71 11.67
CA HIS A 54 -9.30 6.58 10.34
C HIS A 54 -8.79 5.15 10.09
N PRO A 55 -8.72 4.71 8.82
CA PRO A 55 -8.09 3.45 8.48
C PRO A 55 -6.63 3.42 8.91
N LYS A 56 -6.20 2.26 9.38
CA LYS A 56 -4.84 1.94 9.76
C LYS A 56 -4.47 0.62 9.11
N GLU A 57 -3.30 0.57 8.51
CA GLU A 57 -2.83 -0.67 7.90
C GLU A 57 -2.54 -1.74 8.96
N CYS A 58 -3.17 -2.89 8.79
CA CYS A 58 -2.82 -4.10 9.52
C CYS A 58 -1.56 -4.76 8.92
N ASP A 59 -0.93 -5.69 9.65
CA ASP A 59 0.26 -6.40 9.18
C ASP A 59 0.05 -7.19 7.88
N CYS A 60 -1.16 -7.71 7.62
CA CYS A 60 -1.45 -8.40 6.36
C CYS A 60 -1.37 -7.43 5.17
N GLN A 61 -1.94 -6.24 5.32
CA GLN A 61 -1.89 -5.20 4.29
C GLN A 61 -0.47 -4.66 4.12
N ARG A 62 0.26 -4.45 5.23
CA ARG A 62 1.66 -4.04 5.20
C ARG A 62 2.53 -5.03 4.43
N LYS A 63 2.44 -6.33 4.73
CA LYS A 63 3.18 -7.39 4.02
C LYS A 63 2.86 -7.42 2.53
N ARG A 64 1.58 -7.23 2.17
CA ARG A 64 1.16 -7.16 0.77
C ARG A 64 1.79 -5.96 0.05
N ARG A 65 1.76 -4.78 0.67
CA ARG A 65 2.39 -3.56 0.13
C ARG A 65 3.90 -3.75 -0.04
N GLU A 66 4.59 -4.22 0.99
CA GLU A 66 6.03 -4.48 0.96
C GLU A 66 6.42 -5.47 -0.16
N LYS A 67 5.64 -6.53 -0.36
CA LYS A 67 5.84 -7.48 -1.45
C LYS A 67 5.68 -6.83 -2.84
N GLN A 68 4.68 -5.97 -3.00
CA GLN A 68 4.46 -5.23 -4.25
C GLN A 68 5.58 -4.23 -4.49
N GLU A 69 5.98 -3.47 -3.48
CA GLU A 69 7.10 -2.52 -3.56
C GLU A 69 8.43 -3.20 -3.90
N ALA A 70 8.69 -4.38 -3.34
CA ALA A 70 9.87 -5.17 -3.67
C ALA A 70 9.87 -5.60 -5.14
N ALA A 71 8.73 -6.11 -5.65
CA ALA A 71 8.59 -6.49 -7.05
C ALA A 71 8.70 -5.27 -8.00
N ASP A 72 8.14 -4.13 -7.62
CA ASP A 72 8.28 -2.87 -8.34
C ASP A 72 9.73 -2.40 -8.39
N ARG A 73 10.44 -2.49 -7.27
CA ARG A 73 11.87 -2.13 -7.19
C ARG A 73 12.72 -3.02 -8.09
N GLU A 74 12.48 -4.32 -8.09
CA GLU A 74 13.18 -5.26 -8.96
C GLU A 74 12.90 -5.00 -10.45
N ARG A 75 11.64 -4.74 -10.81
CA ARG A 75 11.28 -4.32 -12.17
C ARG A 75 12.01 -3.04 -12.59
N LYS A 76 11.93 -1.98 -11.78
CA LYS A 76 12.61 -0.71 -12.07
C LYS A 76 14.12 -0.89 -12.20
N HIS A 77 14.72 -1.74 -11.38
CA HIS A 77 16.14 -2.07 -11.48
C HIS A 77 16.46 -2.73 -12.83
N ARG A 78 15.70 -3.77 -13.23
CA ARG A 78 15.88 -4.42 -14.53
C ARG A 78 15.71 -3.46 -15.70
N ASP A 79 14.66 -2.64 -15.68
CA ASP A 79 14.41 -1.63 -16.71
C ASP A 79 15.58 -0.64 -16.83
N THR A 80 16.11 -0.19 -15.69
CA THR A 80 17.28 0.70 -15.64
C THR A 80 18.53 0.02 -16.21
N VAL A 81 18.78 -1.24 -15.85
CA VAL A 81 19.90 -2.03 -16.38
C VAL A 81 19.78 -2.21 -17.89
N GLU A 82 18.59 -2.52 -18.40
CA GLU A 82 18.34 -2.66 -19.84
C GLU A 82 18.54 -1.34 -20.59
N GLU A 83 18.09 -0.22 -20.02
CA GLU A 83 18.31 1.10 -20.59
C GLU A 83 19.81 1.42 -20.68
N LEU A 84 20.56 1.19 -19.61
CA LEU A 84 22.00 1.40 -19.59
C LEU A 84 22.72 0.52 -20.62
N LYS A 85 22.33 -0.76 -20.73
CA LYS A 85 22.84 -1.68 -21.75
C LYS A 85 22.53 -1.20 -23.17
N ARG A 86 21.33 -0.63 -23.39
CA ARG A 86 20.94 -0.08 -24.69
C ARG A 86 21.81 1.12 -25.09
N ARG A 87 22.14 1.99 -24.14
CA ARG A 87 22.99 3.18 -24.35
C ARG A 87 24.46 2.81 -24.52
N GLY A 88 24.97 1.87 -23.73
CA GLY A 88 26.39 1.52 -23.69
C GLY A 88 26.84 0.53 -24.78
N PHE A 89 25.97 -0.39 -25.22
CA PHE A 89 26.33 -1.40 -26.21
C PHE A 89 25.69 -1.13 -27.58
N SER A 90 26.56 -0.84 -28.56
CA SER A 90 26.18 -0.70 -29.97
C SER A 90 25.79 -2.04 -30.61
N ASN A 91 26.46 -3.13 -30.22
CA ASN A 91 26.12 -4.49 -30.68
C ASN A 91 25.01 -5.09 -29.81
N THR A 92 23.88 -5.44 -30.43
CA THR A 92 22.72 -6.05 -29.77
C THR A 92 23.06 -7.37 -29.07
N ALA A 93 23.99 -8.17 -29.60
CA ALA A 93 24.38 -9.45 -29.00
C ALA A 93 25.06 -9.28 -27.63
N MET A 94 25.76 -8.15 -27.41
CA MET A 94 26.40 -7.86 -26.13
C MET A 94 25.41 -7.47 -25.03
N ARG A 95 24.17 -7.10 -25.38
CA ARG A 95 23.14 -6.72 -24.39
C ARG A 95 22.67 -7.92 -23.56
N GLN A 96 22.75 -9.13 -24.11
CA GLN A 96 22.38 -10.38 -23.42
C GLN A 96 23.51 -10.93 -22.53
N TRP A 97 24.69 -10.31 -22.53
CA TRP A 97 25.81 -10.77 -21.73
C TRP A 97 25.52 -10.64 -20.22
N THR A 98 25.88 -11.68 -19.48
CA THR A 98 25.76 -11.82 -18.02
C THR A 98 27.11 -12.25 -17.44
N PHE A 99 27.39 -11.91 -16.18
CA PHE A 99 28.65 -12.26 -15.49
C PHE A 99 28.78 -13.74 -15.12
N GLU A 100 27.70 -14.52 -15.21
CA GLU A 100 27.70 -15.97 -14.93
C GLU A 100 28.12 -16.82 -16.15
N ASN A 101 28.42 -16.18 -17.30
CA ASN A 101 29.06 -16.84 -18.45
C ASN A 101 30.58 -16.74 -18.37
#